data_AF-A0A737NQC2-F1
#
_entry.id   AF-A0A737NQC2-F1
#
_cell.length_a   1.000
_cell.length_b   1.000
_cell.length_c   1.000
_cell.angle_alpha   90.00
_cell.angle_beta   90.00
_cell.angle_gamma   90.00
#
_symmetry.space_group_name_H-M   'P 1'
#
loop_
_entity.id
_entity.type
_entity.pdbx_description
1 polymer ?
#
loop_
_entity_poly.entity_id
_entity_poly.type
_entity_poly.pdbx_seq_one_letter_code
_entity_poly.pdbx_strand_id
1 'polypeptide(L)'
;MKNVIIIFLIYTSITATITYLTNNYNHSFWGNFLINANSSILDFLVLGVILYYFEYQRQNKESINELLEDLGNLAKHSPIDLKIQKIKIIRQLNNKGVYKIDVPRIDLGDMITIKYLTFVNSELSGLDMSKSNIRDCSFTDCTIQALNISHSKISNVKFLRCRIKNIKATKSKIDGIVFEDCYLEGGDFSSSEMKSCVLKLCDLKNVKYENATMRNANIISARNVNIQRIIEAKDLDYLNCDEEVKFKLTEVKPTIKFSAIGNRG
;
A
#
# COMPACT_ATOMS: atom_id res chain seq x y z
N MET A 1 -37.13 -15.83 0.62
CA MET A 1 -36.88 -17.24 0.23
C MET A 1 -37.91 -18.23 0.78
N LYS A 2 -38.20 -18.29 2.11
CA LYS A 2 -39.17 -19.25 2.69
C LYS A 2 -40.55 -19.28 1.99
N ASN A 3 -41.17 -18.13 1.74
CA ASN A 3 -42.51 -18.07 1.13
C ASN A 3 -42.54 -18.55 -0.32
N VAL A 4 -41.45 -18.34 -1.06
CA VAL A 4 -41.31 -18.79 -2.47
C VAL A 4 -41.21 -20.32 -2.53
N ILE A 5 -40.47 -20.91 -1.60
CA ILE A 5 -40.31 -22.37 -1.50
C ILE A 5 -41.67 -23.04 -1.18
N ILE A 6 -42.44 -22.47 -0.27
CA ILE A 6 -43.76 -23.00 0.12
C ILE A 6 -44.74 -22.98 -1.06
N ILE A 7 -44.82 -21.86 -1.79
CA ILE A 7 -45.70 -21.72 -2.95
C ILE A 7 -45.31 -22.73 -4.04
N PHE A 8 -44.02 -22.91 -4.30
CA PHE A 8 -43.53 -23.88 -5.27
C PHE A 8 -43.85 -25.33 -4.88
N LEU A 9 -43.71 -25.68 -3.59
CA LEU A 9 -44.08 -27.00 -3.07
C LEU A 9 -45.58 -27.29 -3.18
N ILE A 10 -46.43 -26.30 -2.90
CA ILE A 10 -47.89 -26.42 -3.05
C ILE A 10 -48.25 -26.62 -4.53
N TYR A 11 -47.69 -25.81 -5.42
CA TYR A 11 -47.94 -25.92 -6.86
C TYR A 11 -47.52 -27.29 -7.40
N THR A 12 -46.28 -27.72 -7.11
CA THR A 12 -45.76 -29.01 -7.58
C THR A 12 -46.57 -30.20 -7.04
N SER A 13 -46.95 -30.16 -5.76
CA SER A 13 -47.84 -31.14 -5.13
C SER A 13 -49.21 -31.24 -5.81
N ILE A 14 -49.88 -30.09 -6.04
CA ILE A 14 -51.19 -30.05 -6.71
C ILE A 14 -51.08 -30.61 -8.13
N THR A 15 -50.06 -30.18 -8.89
CA THR A 15 -49.86 -30.65 -10.27
C THR A 15 -49.57 -32.15 -10.32
N ALA A 16 -48.76 -32.68 -9.40
CA ALA A 16 -48.47 -34.12 -9.33
C ALA A 16 -49.73 -34.93 -8.97
N THR A 17 -50.55 -34.42 -8.04
CA THR A 17 -51.79 -35.07 -7.62
C THR A 17 -52.83 -35.10 -8.74
N ILE A 18 -53.04 -33.98 -9.43
CA ILE A 18 -53.94 -33.90 -10.59
C ILE A 18 -53.47 -34.84 -11.70
N THR A 19 -52.17 -34.89 -11.93
CA THR A 19 -51.55 -35.76 -12.94
C THR A 19 -51.77 -37.24 -12.63
N TYR A 20 -51.57 -37.65 -11.37
CA TYR A 20 -51.82 -39.02 -10.91
C TYR A 20 -53.30 -39.42 -11.05
N LEU A 21 -54.21 -38.52 -10.65
CA LEU A 21 -55.65 -38.78 -10.67
C LEU A 21 -56.25 -38.86 -12.08
N THR A 22 -55.69 -38.12 -13.04
CA THR A 22 -56.25 -38.02 -14.41
C THR A 22 -55.65 -39.02 -15.39
N ASN A 23 -54.56 -39.71 -15.03
CA ASN A 23 -53.85 -40.68 -15.86
C ASN A 23 -53.51 -40.17 -17.29
N ASN A 24 -53.26 -38.87 -17.41
CA ASN A 24 -53.21 -38.15 -18.69
C ASN A 24 -51.89 -38.30 -19.46
N TYR A 25 -50.87 -38.98 -18.95
CA TYR A 25 -49.55 -39.07 -19.58
C TYR A 25 -49.07 -40.50 -19.82
N ASN A 26 -48.56 -40.75 -21.03
CA ASN A 26 -48.01 -42.04 -21.45
C ASN A 26 -46.52 -42.21 -21.02
N HIS A 27 -45.99 -43.42 -21.16
CA HIS A 27 -44.59 -43.71 -20.78
C HIS A 27 -43.56 -42.89 -21.59
N SER A 28 -43.88 -42.55 -22.86
CA SER A 28 -43.01 -41.71 -23.69
C SER A 28 -42.98 -40.24 -23.26
N PHE A 29 -44.07 -39.71 -22.70
CA PHE A 29 -44.11 -38.37 -22.11
C PHE A 29 -43.11 -38.23 -20.98
N TRP A 30 -43.08 -39.18 -20.04
CA TRP A 30 -42.15 -39.13 -18.90
C TRP A 30 -40.69 -39.18 -19.33
N GLY A 31 -40.36 -39.98 -20.34
CA GLY A 31 -39.01 -40.00 -20.94
C GLY A 31 -38.61 -38.63 -21.50
N ASN A 32 -39.48 -38.01 -22.32
CA ASN A 32 -39.22 -36.69 -22.89
C ASN A 32 -39.19 -35.58 -21.83
N PHE A 33 -40.07 -35.64 -20.83
CA PHE A 33 -40.10 -34.71 -19.72
C PHE A 33 -38.81 -34.77 -18.91
N LEU A 34 -38.33 -35.97 -18.54
CA LEU A 34 -37.09 -36.14 -17.79
C LEU A 34 -35.87 -35.65 -18.57
N ILE A 35 -35.82 -35.88 -19.89
CA ILE A 35 -34.75 -35.36 -20.76
C ILE A 35 -34.75 -33.83 -20.76
N ASN A 36 -35.90 -33.20 -20.98
CA ASN A 36 -36.04 -31.75 -21.00
C ASN A 36 -35.80 -31.10 -19.62
N ALA A 37 -36.28 -31.74 -18.55
CA ALA A 37 -36.06 -31.31 -17.19
C ALA A 37 -34.57 -31.38 -16.83
N ASN A 38 -33.86 -32.42 -17.25
CA ASN A 38 -32.42 -32.55 -17.01
C ASN A 38 -31.63 -31.43 -17.71
N SER A 39 -31.98 -31.10 -18.96
CA SER A 39 -31.39 -29.95 -19.66
C SER A 39 -31.69 -28.64 -18.92
N SER A 40 -32.94 -28.43 -18.51
CA SER A 40 -33.35 -27.21 -17.80
C SER A 40 -32.67 -27.06 -16.43
N ILE A 41 -32.51 -28.15 -15.69
CA ILE A 41 -31.81 -28.16 -14.39
C ILE A 41 -30.35 -27.75 -14.58
N LEU A 42 -29.68 -28.27 -15.62
CA LEU A 42 -28.33 -27.87 -15.95
C LEU A 42 -28.26 -26.37 -16.28
N ASP A 43 -29.21 -25.86 -17.06
CA ASP A 43 -29.30 -24.43 -17.41
C ASP A 43 -29.48 -23.55 -16.16
N PHE A 44 -30.37 -23.95 -15.22
CA PHE A 44 -30.56 -23.23 -13.96
C PHE A 44 -29.34 -23.29 -13.04
N LEU A 45 -28.62 -24.42 -13.01
CA LEU A 45 -27.39 -24.54 -12.23
C LEU A 45 -26.32 -23.61 -12.79
N VAL A 46 -26.11 -23.62 -14.11
CA VAL A 46 -25.16 -22.73 -14.79
C VAL A 46 -25.52 -21.27 -14.53
N LEU A 47 -26.80 -20.89 -14.70
CA LEU A 47 -27.28 -19.55 -14.40
C LEU A 47 -27.06 -19.18 -12.94
N GLY A 48 -27.32 -20.10 -12.00
CA GLY A 48 -27.09 -19.90 -10.57
C GLY A 48 -25.63 -19.63 -10.23
N VAL A 49 -24.70 -20.39 -10.81
CA VAL A 49 -23.24 -20.17 -10.64
C VAL A 49 -22.83 -18.81 -11.19
N ILE A 50 -23.34 -18.45 -12.37
CA ILE A 50 -23.07 -17.14 -13.00
C ILE A 50 -23.60 -16.00 -12.12
N LEU A 51 -24.83 -16.10 -11.62
CA LEU A 51 -25.44 -15.10 -10.75
C LEU A 51 -24.70 -14.99 -9.41
N TYR A 52 -24.33 -16.11 -8.79
CA TYR A 52 -23.53 -16.12 -7.56
C TYR A 52 -22.18 -15.43 -7.77
N TYR A 53 -21.49 -15.72 -8.88
CA TYR A 53 -20.25 -15.06 -9.23
C TYR A 53 -20.44 -13.54 -9.40
N PHE A 54 -21.47 -13.10 -10.12
CA PHE A 54 -21.74 -11.67 -10.30
C PHE A 54 -22.13 -10.97 -8.99
N GLU A 55 -22.91 -11.62 -8.14
CA GLU A 55 -23.28 -11.08 -6.84
C GLU A 55 -22.07 -10.97 -5.91
N TYR A 56 -21.20 -11.97 -5.89
CA TYR A 56 -19.94 -11.92 -5.15
C TYR A 56 -19.05 -10.76 -5.62
N GLN A 57 -18.91 -10.58 -6.93
CA GLN A 57 -18.16 -9.45 -7.49
C GLN A 57 -18.78 -8.11 -7.13
N ARG A 58 -20.12 -7.99 -7.19
CA ARG A 58 -20.84 -6.77 -6.81
C ARG A 58 -20.62 -6.43 -5.34
N GLN A 59 -20.83 -7.38 -4.44
CA GLN A 59 -20.66 -7.18 -2.99
C GLN A 59 -19.21 -6.83 -2.64
N ASN A 60 -18.23 -7.47 -3.29
CA ASN A 60 -16.82 -7.15 -3.06
C ASN A 60 -16.49 -5.71 -3.51
N LYS A 61 -17.03 -5.28 -4.65
CA LYS A 61 -16.88 -3.90 -5.13
C LYS A 61 -17.55 -2.88 -4.20
N GLU A 62 -18.76 -3.17 -3.73
CA GLU A 62 -19.47 -2.33 -2.75
C GLU A 62 -18.65 -2.18 -1.45
N SER A 63 -18.17 -3.29 -0.90
CA SER A 63 -17.30 -3.28 0.29
C SER A 63 -16.00 -2.49 0.10
N ILE A 64 -15.38 -2.54 -1.09
CA ILE A 64 -14.19 -1.71 -1.39
C ILE A 64 -14.55 -0.23 -1.40
N ASN A 65 -15.68 0.14 -2.01
CA ASN A 65 -16.12 1.53 -2.10
C ASN A 65 -16.43 2.10 -0.71
N GLU A 66 -17.12 1.34 0.14
CA GLU A 66 -17.41 1.72 1.54
C GLU A 66 -16.10 1.97 2.32
N LEU A 67 -15.13 1.07 2.20
CA LEU A 67 -13.83 1.22 2.86
C LEU A 67 -13.07 2.46 2.38
N LEU A 68 -13.11 2.77 1.09
CA LEU A 68 -12.47 3.96 0.54
C LEU A 68 -13.16 5.26 1.01
N GLU A 69 -14.49 5.25 1.05
CA GLU A 69 -15.29 6.38 1.56
C GLU A 69 -15.01 6.64 3.05
N ASP A 70 -15.04 5.59 3.87
CA ASP A 70 -14.70 5.67 5.29
C ASP A 70 -13.29 6.21 5.51
N LEU A 71 -12.31 5.73 4.72
CA LEU A 71 -10.93 6.20 4.82
C LEU A 71 -10.81 7.68 4.47
N GLY A 72 -11.50 8.13 3.42
CA GLY A 72 -11.55 9.52 3.00
C GLY A 72 -12.16 10.43 4.06
N ASN A 73 -13.29 10.00 4.65
CA ASN A 73 -13.96 10.71 5.73
C ASN A 73 -13.06 10.84 6.97
N LEU A 74 -12.35 9.76 7.32
CA LEU A 74 -11.47 9.72 8.48
C LEU A 74 -10.12 10.41 8.29
N ALA A 75 -9.73 10.74 7.04
CA ALA A 75 -8.35 11.09 6.67
C ALA A 75 -7.66 12.07 7.64
N LYS A 76 -8.32 13.21 7.92
CA LYS A 76 -7.76 14.30 8.75
C LYS A 76 -8.03 14.16 10.25
N HIS A 77 -8.81 13.18 10.68
CA HIS A 77 -9.18 13.03 12.09
C HIS A 77 -8.00 12.53 12.93
N SER A 78 -7.60 13.29 13.94
CA SER A 78 -6.42 12.99 14.74
C SER A 78 -6.61 12.06 15.97
N PRO A 79 -7.82 11.77 16.51
CA PRO A 79 -7.94 10.84 17.64
C PRO A 79 -7.28 9.47 17.37
N ILE A 80 -6.53 8.96 18.35
CA ILE A 80 -5.70 7.74 18.22
C ILE A 80 -6.49 6.54 17.70
N ASP A 81 -7.72 6.33 18.18
CA ASP A 81 -8.58 5.22 17.78
C ASP A 81 -8.94 5.28 16.29
N LEU A 82 -9.18 6.50 15.77
CA LEU A 82 -9.47 6.72 14.36
C LEU A 82 -8.22 6.51 13.50
N LYS A 83 -7.02 6.85 13.99
CA LYS A 83 -5.77 6.53 13.29
C LYS A 83 -5.56 5.01 13.18
N ILE A 84 -5.82 4.26 14.26
CA ILE A 84 -5.77 2.79 14.24
C ILE A 84 -6.81 2.25 13.25
N GLN A 85 -8.02 2.81 13.21
CA GLN A 85 -9.06 2.44 12.25
C GLN A 85 -8.62 2.69 10.80
N LYS A 86 -8.03 3.84 10.49
CA LYS A 86 -7.46 4.13 9.15
C LYS A 86 -6.44 3.07 8.73
N ILE A 87 -5.51 2.70 9.61
CA ILE A 87 -4.52 1.65 9.35
C ILE A 87 -5.18 0.29 9.12
N LYS A 88 -6.29 -0.03 9.82
CA LYS A 88 -7.06 -1.27 9.60
C LYS A 88 -7.73 -1.24 8.23
N ILE A 89 -8.37 -0.13 7.85
CA ILE A 89 -9.04 0.04 6.57
C ILE A 89 -8.04 -0.11 5.42
N ILE A 90 -6.89 0.56 5.48
CA ILE A 90 -5.84 0.44 4.44
C ILE A 90 -5.37 -1.01 4.28
N ARG A 91 -5.20 -1.75 5.38
CA ARG A 91 -4.83 -3.18 5.31
C ARG A 91 -5.94 -4.03 4.71
N GLN A 92 -7.20 -3.76 5.02
CA GLN A 92 -8.33 -4.46 4.40
C GLN A 92 -8.39 -4.20 2.90
N LEU A 93 -8.14 -2.97 2.46
CA LEU A 93 -8.01 -2.62 1.05
C LEU A 93 -6.85 -3.38 0.39
N ASN A 94 -5.66 -3.39 1.00
CA ASN A 94 -4.50 -4.13 0.49
C ASN A 94 -4.76 -5.65 0.40
N ASN A 95 -5.48 -6.23 1.37
CA ASN A 95 -5.89 -7.65 1.35
C ASN A 95 -6.90 -7.95 0.23
N LYS A 96 -7.68 -6.96 -0.21
CA LYS A 96 -8.61 -7.05 -1.33
C LYS A 96 -7.94 -6.71 -2.68
N GLY A 97 -6.61 -6.53 -2.71
CA GLY A 97 -5.85 -6.19 -3.92
C GLY A 97 -5.94 -4.71 -4.32
N VAL A 98 -6.44 -3.84 -3.44
CA VAL A 98 -6.51 -2.40 -3.65
C VAL A 98 -5.26 -1.74 -3.05
N TYR A 99 -4.35 -1.34 -3.93
CA TYR A 99 -3.09 -0.67 -3.56
C TYR A 99 -3.04 0.80 -3.99
N LYS A 100 -3.83 1.17 -4.99
CA LYS A 100 -4.05 2.57 -5.36
C LYS A 100 -5.07 3.17 -4.41
N ILE A 101 -4.61 4.06 -3.54
CA ILE A 101 -5.41 4.68 -2.48
C ILE A 101 -5.08 6.17 -2.47
N ASP A 102 -6.00 6.97 -3.01
CA ASP A 102 -5.84 8.41 -3.17
C ASP A 102 -6.50 9.15 -2.01
N VAL A 103 -5.74 9.35 -0.92
CA VAL A 103 -6.22 10.01 0.30
C VAL A 103 -5.19 11.02 0.79
N PRO A 104 -5.24 12.28 0.32
CA PRO A 104 -4.32 13.31 0.74
C PRO A 104 -4.57 13.71 2.20
N ARG A 105 -3.50 14.13 2.88
CA ARG A 105 -3.50 14.62 4.27
C ARG A 105 -3.99 13.59 5.29
N ILE A 106 -3.76 12.31 5.01
CA ILE A 106 -4.06 11.24 5.96
C ILE A 106 -3.08 11.26 7.13
N ASP A 107 -3.61 11.36 8.35
CA ASP A 107 -2.84 11.30 9.60
C ASP A 107 -2.87 9.89 10.20
N LEU A 108 -1.70 9.24 10.26
CA LEU A 108 -1.42 7.93 10.84
C LEU A 108 -0.38 8.00 11.98
N GLY A 109 0.01 9.21 12.41
CA GLY A 109 1.10 9.44 13.38
C GLY A 109 0.74 9.21 14.84
N ASP A 110 1.63 9.67 15.73
CA ASP A 110 1.50 9.73 17.20
C ASP A 110 1.53 8.38 17.96
N MET A 111 2.73 7.85 18.18
CA MET A 111 3.03 6.69 19.03
C MET A 111 2.37 5.36 18.60
N ILE A 112 1.89 5.28 17.37
CA ILE A 112 1.25 4.09 16.80
C ILE A 112 2.30 3.24 16.06
N THR A 113 2.04 1.93 15.98
CA THR A 113 2.77 1.03 15.09
C THR A 113 2.07 0.93 13.74
N ILE A 114 2.78 1.32 12.67
CA ILE A 114 2.31 1.26 11.29
C ILE A 114 3.05 0.12 10.59
N LYS A 115 2.31 -0.88 10.12
CA LYS A 115 2.88 -2.08 9.50
C LYS A 115 2.07 -2.57 8.32
N TYR A 116 2.76 -3.18 7.36
CA TYR A 116 2.16 -3.91 6.25
C TYR A 116 1.23 -3.04 5.40
N LEU A 117 1.61 -1.78 5.18
CA LEU A 117 0.91 -0.89 4.27
C LEU A 117 1.62 -0.88 2.92
N THR A 118 0.86 -1.09 1.85
CA THR A 118 1.35 -1.06 0.48
C THR A 118 0.54 -0.06 -0.32
N PHE A 119 1.24 0.87 -0.98
CA PHE A 119 0.66 1.86 -1.87
C PHE A 119 1.32 1.76 -3.25
N VAL A 120 0.49 1.76 -4.30
CA VAL A 120 0.94 1.70 -5.69
C VAL A 120 0.17 2.73 -6.51
N ASN A 121 0.87 3.62 -7.21
CA ASN A 121 0.25 4.68 -8.03
C ASN A 121 -0.72 5.60 -7.24
N SER A 122 -0.37 5.92 -5.99
CA SER A 122 -1.24 6.65 -5.05
C SER A 122 -0.85 8.12 -4.87
N GLU A 123 -1.86 8.97 -4.67
CA GLU A 123 -1.72 10.38 -4.27
C GLU A 123 -1.88 10.55 -2.75
N LEU A 124 -0.77 10.79 -2.06
CA LEU A 124 -0.70 10.80 -0.58
C LEU A 124 -0.15 12.11 -0.03
N SER A 125 -0.36 13.21 -0.75
CA SER A 125 0.16 14.53 -0.36
C SER A 125 -0.32 14.94 1.04
N GLY A 126 0.63 15.16 1.95
CA GLY A 126 0.39 15.48 3.36
C GLY A 126 0.29 14.26 4.27
N LEU A 127 0.69 13.07 3.83
CA LEU A 127 0.76 11.86 4.66
C LEU A 127 1.61 12.11 5.92
N ASP A 128 0.99 11.96 7.09
CA ASP A 128 1.66 12.05 8.39
C ASP A 128 1.78 10.68 9.04
N MET A 129 3.01 10.26 9.30
CA MET A 129 3.39 9.07 10.06
C MET A 129 4.43 9.42 11.14
N SER A 130 4.42 10.67 11.62
CA SER A 130 5.37 11.18 12.60
C SER A 130 5.17 10.56 13.98
N LYS A 131 6.25 10.52 14.77
CA LYS A 131 6.30 9.93 16.12
C LYS A 131 5.82 8.47 16.19
N SER A 132 5.91 7.72 15.09
CA SER A 132 5.39 6.34 14.99
C SER A 132 6.50 5.31 14.84
N ASN A 133 6.15 4.03 15.01
CA ASN A 133 7.02 2.91 14.68
C ASN A 133 6.56 2.32 13.34
N ILE A 134 7.27 2.64 12.26
CA ILE A 134 6.90 2.31 10.89
C ILE A 134 7.76 1.15 10.41
N ARG A 135 7.13 0.02 10.06
CA ARG A 135 7.86 -1.15 9.56
C ARG A 135 7.15 -1.84 8.43
N ASP A 136 7.90 -2.52 7.57
CA ASP A 136 7.35 -3.43 6.56
C ASP A 136 6.31 -2.74 5.66
N CYS A 137 6.58 -1.52 5.23
CA CYS A 137 5.71 -0.72 4.37
C CYS A 137 6.38 -0.46 3.02
N SER A 138 5.58 -0.36 1.96
CA SER A 138 6.08 -0.10 0.61
C SER A 138 5.25 0.92 -0.15
N PHE A 139 5.95 1.78 -0.88
CA PHE A 139 5.38 2.83 -1.72
C PHE A 139 6.03 2.72 -3.10
N THR A 140 5.22 2.56 -4.14
CA THR A 140 5.71 2.37 -5.51
C THR A 140 4.96 3.29 -6.45
N ASP A 141 5.68 4.09 -7.24
CA ASP A 141 5.09 5.03 -8.22
C ASP A 141 4.11 6.04 -7.56
N CYS A 142 4.30 6.38 -6.29
CA CYS A 142 3.43 7.31 -5.55
C CYS A 142 3.90 8.77 -5.65
N THR A 143 2.96 9.69 -5.55
CA THR A 143 3.24 11.14 -5.38
C THR A 143 2.94 11.54 -3.94
N ILE A 144 3.94 12.13 -3.26
CA ILE A 144 3.84 12.49 -1.85
C ILE A 144 4.48 13.87 -1.62
N GLN A 145 3.67 14.93 -1.61
CA GLN A 145 4.13 16.23 -1.14
C GLN A 145 4.04 16.30 0.39
N ALA A 146 5.09 16.78 1.06
CA ALA A 146 5.12 16.98 2.51
C ALA A 146 4.86 15.71 3.36
N LEU A 147 5.53 14.60 3.00
CA LEU A 147 5.58 13.40 3.85
C LEU A 147 6.20 13.74 5.21
N ASN A 148 5.51 13.44 6.31
CA ASN A 148 6.04 13.63 7.66
C ASN A 148 6.31 12.29 8.34
N ILE A 149 7.60 12.01 8.58
CA ILE A 149 8.09 10.85 9.33
C ILE A 149 9.05 11.29 10.46
N SER A 150 8.94 12.56 10.90
CA SER A 150 9.75 13.11 11.97
C SER A 150 9.52 12.38 13.29
N HIS A 151 10.56 12.26 14.11
CA HIS A 151 10.51 11.58 15.42
C HIS A 151 10.10 10.09 15.39
N SER A 152 10.09 9.46 14.21
CA SER A 152 9.67 8.06 14.05
C SER A 152 10.84 7.07 14.15
N LYS A 153 10.53 5.81 14.45
CA LYS A 153 11.44 4.66 14.27
C LYS A 153 11.02 3.93 13.01
N ILE A 154 11.95 3.74 12.07
CA ILE A 154 11.65 3.24 10.72
C ILE A 154 12.60 2.10 10.38
N SER A 155 12.05 0.97 9.95
CA SER A 155 12.83 -0.19 9.52
C SER A 155 12.10 -0.97 8.43
N ASN A 156 12.82 -1.46 7.41
CA ASN A 156 12.23 -2.21 6.29
C ASN A 156 11.08 -1.43 5.59
N VAL A 157 11.35 -0.18 5.24
CA VAL A 157 10.42 0.65 4.47
C VAL A 157 11.05 0.97 3.11
N LYS A 158 10.26 0.86 2.05
CA LYS A 158 10.73 1.07 0.67
C LYS A 158 9.88 2.11 -0.06
N PHE A 159 10.56 3.03 -0.74
CA PHE A 159 10.00 3.98 -1.69
C PHE A 159 10.68 3.74 -3.03
N LEU A 160 9.91 3.34 -4.04
CA LEU A 160 10.41 3.00 -5.38
C LEU A 160 9.73 3.92 -6.39
N ARG A 161 10.51 4.62 -7.21
CA ARG A 161 9.99 5.51 -8.28
C ARG A 161 8.98 6.55 -7.78
N CYS A 162 9.13 7.00 -6.53
CA CYS A 162 8.20 7.93 -5.91
C CYS A 162 8.62 9.39 -6.14
N ARG A 163 7.64 10.28 -6.26
CA ARG A 163 7.85 11.73 -6.27
C ARG A 163 7.57 12.29 -4.88
N ILE A 164 8.61 12.49 -4.07
CA ILE A 164 8.49 12.89 -2.66
C ILE A 164 9.12 14.28 -2.45
N LYS A 165 8.29 15.33 -2.49
CA LYS A 165 8.79 16.69 -2.25
C LYS A 165 8.64 17.09 -0.80
N ASN A 166 9.66 17.74 -0.23
CA ASN A 166 9.64 18.29 1.13
C ASN A 166 9.35 17.23 2.22
N ILE A 167 9.96 16.04 2.12
CA ILE A 167 9.91 15.05 3.20
C ILE A 167 10.49 15.64 4.49
N LYS A 168 9.82 15.42 5.62
CA LYS A 168 10.31 15.75 6.95
C LYS A 168 10.64 14.46 7.70
N ALA A 169 11.91 14.23 7.94
CA ALA A 169 12.43 13.07 8.67
C ALA A 169 13.28 13.50 9.88
N THR A 170 13.06 14.72 10.37
CA THR A 170 13.86 15.31 11.44
C THR A 170 13.79 14.47 12.72
N LYS A 171 14.92 14.25 13.39
CA LYS A 171 15.00 13.52 14.67
C LYS A 171 14.42 12.09 14.62
N SER A 172 14.38 11.48 13.44
CA SER A 172 13.95 10.08 13.25
C SER A 172 15.11 9.10 13.45
N LYS A 173 14.77 7.84 13.74
CA LYS A 173 15.70 6.71 13.73
C LYS A 173 15.36 5.80 12.58
N ILE A 174 16.20 5.79 11.57
CA ILE A 174 16.03 5.14 10.28
C ILE A 174 17.12 4.07 10.16
N ASP A 175 16.68 2.83 10.00
CA ASP A 175 17.57 1.69 9.77
C ASP A 175 17.17 0.98 8.48
N GLY A 176 18.04 1.05 7.46
CA GLY A 176 17.85 0.33 6.20
C GLY A 176 16.65 0.76 5.37
N ILE A 177 16.23 2.04 5.43
CA ILE A 177 15.22 2.56 4.51
C ILE A 177 15.76 2.57 3.09
N VAL A 178 14.91 2.26 2.11
CA VAL A 178 15.27 2.28 0.69
C VAL A 178 14.46 3.34 -0.03
N PHE A 179 15.16 4.31 -0.62
CA PHE A 179 14.68 5.17 -1.68
C PHE A 179 15.45 4.80 -2.94
N GLU A 180 14.74 4.32 -3.96
CA GLU A 180 15.30 4.00 -5.27
C GLU A 180 14.53 4.75 -6.35
N ASP A 181 15.28 5.50 -7.18
CA ASP A 181 14.72 6.31 -8.27
C ASP A 181 13.64 7.30 -7.79
N CYS A 182 13.87 7.93 -6.63
CA CYS A 182 12.92 8.87 -6.03
C CYS A 182 13.34 10.32 -6.22
N TYR A 183 12.35 11.21 -6.31
CA TYR A 183 12.60 12.65 -6.20
C TYR A 183 12.47 13.04 -4.74
N LEU A 184 13.53 13.54 -4.10
CA LEU A 184 13.57 13.92 -2.69
C LEU A 184 13.81 15.42 -2.50
N GLU A 185 13.46 16.24 -3.51
CA GLU A 185 13.71 17.68 -3.52
C GLU A 185 13.17 18.37 -2.26
N GLY A 186 14.02 19.14 -1.59
CA GLY A 186 13.67 19.90 -0.39
C GLY A 186 13.48 19.07 0.88
N GLY A 187 13.91 17.80 0.88
CA GLY A 187 13.85 16.93 2.05
C GLY A 187 14.65 17.46 3.24
N ASP A 188 14.17 17.18 4.45
CA ASP A 188 14.81 17.56 5.70
C ASP A 188 15.06 16.33 6.58
N PHE A 189 16.32 15.88 6.60
CA PHE A 189 16.80 14.79 7.43
C PHE A 189 17.58 15.28 8.67
N SER A 190 17.43 16.55 9.03
CA SER A 190 18.24 17.15 10.10
C SER A 190 18.06 16.42 11.44
N SER A 191 19.18 16.20 12.15
CA SER A 191 19.25 15.48 13.42
C SER A 191 18.71 14.04 13.40
N SER A 192 18.62 13.40 12.24
CA SER A 192 18.18 12.00 12.12
C SER A 192 19.34 11.01 12.22
N GLU A 193 19.03 9.79 12.67
CA GLU A 193 19.93 8.64 12.58
C GLU A 193 19.57 7.80 11.34
N MET A 194 20.32 7.90 10.25
CA MET A 194 20.05 7.24 8.96
C MET A 194 21.08 6.15 8.62
N LYS A 195 21.18 5.15 9.49
CA LYS A 195 22.15 4.08 9.32
C LYS A 195 21.75 3.18 8.15
N SER A 196 22.72 2.85 7.31
CA SER A 196 22.54 1.91 6.19
C SER A 196 21.39 2.28 5.24
N CYS A 197 21.03 3.57 5.14
CA CYS A 197 19.97 4.01 4.23
C CYS A 197 20.44 3.94 2.78
N VAL A 198 19.51 3.61 1.87
CA VAL A 198 19.75 3.58 0.42
C VAL A 198 18.97 4.73 -0.20
N LEU A 199 19.67 5.57 -0.96
CA LEU A 199 19.19 6.77 -1.66
C LEU A 199 19.67 6.72 -3.13
N LYS A 200 19.56 5.54 -3.74
CA LYS A 200 20.12 5.24 -5.06
C LYS A 200 19.28 5.88 -6.15
N LEU A 201 19.93 6.43 -7.18
CA LEU A 201 19.27 7.09 -8.33
C LEU A 201 18.35 8.28 -7.94
N CYS A 202 18.43 8.74 -6.68
CA CYS A 202 17.53 9.76 -6.17
C CYS A 202 17.96 11.18 -6.58
N ASP A 203 17.00 12.08 -6.74
CA ASP A 203 17.27 13.51 -6.84
C ASP A 203 17.32 14.13 -5.43
N LEU A 204 18.50 14.59 -5.01
CA LEU A 204 18.78 15.12 -3.67
C LEU A 204 18.90 16.66 -3.64
N LYS A 205 18.30 17.34 -4.61
CA LYS A 205 18.30 18.80 -4.68
C LYS A 205 17.72 19.43 -3.41
N ASN A 206 18.44 20.40 -2.84
CA ASN A 206 18.02 21.16 -1.65
C ASN A 206 17.72 20.29 -0.41
N VAL A 207 18.29 19.09 -0.31
CA VAL A 207 18.14 18.25 0.88
C VAL A 207 19.03 18.74 2.03
N LYS A 208 18.50 18.72 3.25
CA LYS A 208 19.21 19.10 4.48
C LYS A 208 19.64 17.87 5.28
N TYR A 209 20.87 17.92 5.80
CA TYR A 209 21.49 16.83 6.57
C TYR A 209 22.08 17.31 7.90
N GLU A 210 21.72 18.52 8.35
CA GLU A 210 22.33 19.15 9.52
C GLU A 210 22.25 18.25 10.75
N ASN A 211 23.39 17.93 11.37
CA ASN A 211 23.49 17.04 12.52
C ASN A 211 22.99 15.60 12.30
N ALA A 212 22.71 15.18 11.06
CA ALA A 212 22.31 13.81 10.75
C ALA A 212 23.51 12.85 10.83
N THR A 213 23.24 11.56 11.05
CA THR A 213 24.25 10.51 10.89
C THR A 213 23.86 9.60 9.74
N MET A 214 24.74 9.43 8.75
CA MET A 214 24.50 8.68 7.52
C MET A 214 25.54 7.56 7.35
N ARG A 215 25.91 6.93 8.46
CA ARG A 215 26.90 5.86 8.45
C ARG A 215 26.43 4.69 7.59
N ASN A 216 27.29 4.19 6.71
CA ASN A 216 26.97 3.16 5.70
C ASN A 216 25.85 3.54 4.72
N ALA A 217 25.51 4.82 4.57
CA ALA A 217 24.51 5.23 3.59
C ALA A 217 25.01 4.97 2.16
N ASN A 218 24.09 4.70 1.25
CA ASN A 218 24.37 4.50 -0.17
C ASN A 218 23.66 5.56 -1.00
N ILE A 219 24.44 6.43 -1.64
CA ILE A 219 23.99 7.50 -2.53
C ILE A 219 24.52 7.32 -3.96
N ILE A 220 24.83 6.09 -4.38
CA ILE A 220 25.28 5.79 -5.75
C ILE A 220 24.26 6.31 -6.77
N SER A 221 24.77 6.95 -7.83
CA SER A 221 23.99 7.54 -8.91
C SER A 221 22.95 8.57 -8.46
N ALA A 222 23.09 9.11 -7.24
CA ALA A 222 22.27 10.21 -6.78
C ALA A 222 22.59 11.49 -7.55
N ARG A 223 21.57 12.26 -7.90
CA ARG A 223 21.65 13.50 -8.66
C ARG A 223 21.52 14.70 -7.73
N ASN A 224 22.08 15.84 -8.14
CA ASN A 224 22.00 17.12 -7.41
C ASN A 224 22.53 17.05 -5.96
N VAL A 225 23.54 16.21 -5.71
CA VAL A 225 24.19 16.13 -4.39
C VAL A 225 24.95 17.43 -4.11
N ASN A 226 24.50 18.18 -3.11
CA ASN A 226 25.17 19.41 -2.68
C ASN A 226 26.23 19.08 -1.61
N ILE A 227 27.50 19.22 -1.98
CA ILE A 227 28.65 18.92 -1.12
C ILE A 227 28.63 19.77 0.16
N GLN A 228 28.26 21.06 0.07
CA GLN A 228 28.21 21.94 1.24
C GLN A 228 27.11 21.55 2.23
N ARG A 229 26.02 20.94 1.74
CA ARG A 229 24.92 20.48 2.61
C ARG A 229 25.22 19.13 3.25
N ILE A 230 25.77 18.18 2.49
CA ILE A 230 25.99 16.83 3.02
C ILE A 230 27.09 16.83 4.10
N ILE A 231 28.09 17.71 4.03
CA ILE A 231 29.13 17.82 5.08
C ILE A 231 28.61 18.36 6.43
N GLU A 232 27.43 18.99 6.45
CA GLU A 232 26.73 19.41 7.68
C GLU A 232 26.24 18.18 8.49
N ALA A 233 26.26 16.98 7.89
CA ALA A 233 26.05 15.74 8.60
C ALA A 233 27.18 15.49 9.61
N LYS A 234 26.76 15.05 10.80
CA LYS A 234 27.65 14.72 11.91
C LYS A 234 28.57 13.54 11.59
N ASP A 235 28.04 12.52 10.92
CA ASP A 235 28.77 11.30 10.57
C ASP A 235 28.42 10.86 9.15
N LEU A 236 29.44 10.68 8.32
CA LEU A 236 29.36 10.21 6.92
C LEU A 236 30.24 8.97 6.69
N ASP A 237 30.74 8.34 7.76
CA ASP A 237 31.66 7.22 7.61
C ASP A 237 31.00 6.04 6.88
N TYR A 238 31.80 5.37 6.06
CA TYR A 238 31.41 4.27 5.19
C TYR A 238 30.34 4.65 4.16
N LEU A 239 30.23 5.92 3.80
CA LEU A 239 29.38 6.37 2.71
C LEU A 239 29.80 5.67 1.41
N ASN A 240 28.81 5.11 0.72
CA ASN A 240 28.95 4.57 -0.62
C ASN A 240 28.40 5.59 -1.63
N CYS A 241 29.26 6.11 -2.51
CA CYS A 241 28.93 7.17 -3.44
C CYS A 241 29.80 7.08 -4.70
N ASP A 242 29.39 7.77 -5.76
CA ASP A 242 30.15 7.81 -7.01
C ASP A 242 31.49 8.52 -6.82
N GLU A 243 32.50 8.15 -7.61
CA GLU A 243 33.88 8.66 -7.46
C GLU A 243 33.97 10.19 -7.55
N GLU A 244 33.11 10.84 -8.35
CA GLU A 244 33.06 12.31 -8.41
C GLU A 244 32.64 12.94 -7.07
N VAL A 245 31.62 12.39 -6.42
CA VAL A 245 31.13 12.87 -5.13
C VAL A 245 32.17 12.59 -4.04
N LYS A 246 32.75 11.39 -4.07
CA LYS A 246 33.82 10.98 -3.16
C LYS A 246 35.03 11.92 -3.24
N PHE A 247 35.50 12.23 -4.44
CA PHE A 247 36.61 13.16 -4.66
C PHE A 247 36.32 14.54 -4.04
N LYS A 248 35.16 15.14 -4.35
CA LYS A 248 34.76 16.44 -3.80
C LYS A 248 34.61 16.42 -2.27
N LEU A 249 34.12 15.32 -1.69
CA LEU A 249 34.03 15.16 -0.24
C LEU A 249 35.40 15.05 0.41
N THR A 250 36.35 14.34 -0.21
CA THR A 250 37.71 14.23 0.33
C THR A 250 38.45 15.55 0.35
N GLU A 251 38.20 16.47 -0.60
CA GLU A 251 38.81 17.81 -0.60
C GLU A 251 38.33 18.66 0.58
N VAL A 252 37.05 18.57 0.96
CA VAL A 252 36.45 19.43 1.99
C VAL A 252 36.53 18.81 3.39
N LYS A 253 36.45 17.47 3.49
CA LYS A 253 36.44 16.74 4.76
C LYS A 253 37.26 15.43 4.62
N PRO A 254 38.60 15.51 4.65
CA PRO A 254 39.49 14.37 4.38
C PRO A 254 39.41 13.24 5.42
N THR A 255 38.75 13.47 6.56
CA THR A 255 38.59 12.48 7.63
C THR A 255 37.50 11.45 7.37
N ILE A 256 36.65 11.65 6.35
CA ILE A 256 35.57 10.72 6.00
C ILE A 256 36.18 9.38 5.54
N LYS A 257 35.70 8.28 6.13
CA LYS A 257 35.98 6.93 5.63
C LYS A 257 34.93 6.56 4.60
N PHE A 258 35.33 6.01 3.45
CA PHE A 258 34.39 5.52 2.43
C PHE A 258 34.26 4.01 2.49
N SER A 259 33.13 3.47 2.03
CA SER A 259 32.97 2.02 1.89
C SER A 259 33.98 1.46 0.90
N ALA A 260 34.49 0.24 1.13
CA ALA A 260 35.29 -0.46 0.13
C ALA A 260 34.47 -0.66 -1.16
N ILE A 261 35.11 -0.44 -2.31
CA ILE A 261 34.50 -0.62 -3.63
C ILE A 261 34.13 -2.10 -3.79
N GLY A 262 32.83 -2.39 -3.90
CA GLY A 262 32.32 -3.73 -4.24
C GLY A 262 31.48 -4.39 -3.14
N ASN A 263 30.30 -4.84 -3.54
CA ASN A 263 29.36 -5.70 -2.82
C ASN A 263 28.55 -5.06 -1.69
N ARG A 264 27.40 -4.49 -2.07
CA ARG A 264 26.07 -5.00 -1.68
C ARG A 264 25.03 -4.39 -2.63
N GLY A 265 24.38 -5.28 -3.40
CA GLY A 265 23.29 -4.95 -4.30
C GLY A 265 22.03 -4.50 -3.57
#